data_AF-A0AAN8NHQ9-F1
#
_entry.id   AF-A0AAN8NHQ9-F1
#
_cell.length_a   1.000
_cell.length_b   1.000
_cell.length_c   1.000
_cell.angle_alpha   90.00
_cell.angle_beta   90.00
_cell.angle_gamma   90.00
#
_symmetry.space_group_name_H-M   'P 1'
#
loop_
_entity.id
_entity.type
_entity.pdbx_description
1 polymer ?
#
loop_
_entity_poly.entity_id
_entity_poly.type
_entity_poly.pdbx_seq_one_letter_code
_entity_poly.pdbx_strand_id
1 'polypeptide(L)'
;MKFTSAAVAALGLVSSVSAAAFKKRAATDPIVVKGSKFFHKNSGEQFFMNGVAYQTDLSLVDTSELPAGQQFVDPLTDIESCKRDVPLLEALHTNLIRVYAIDTTKSQDACMKLLSDAGIYVIADLSEPGLSVNRDAPVWDHHLYERYTAVIDKLQKYDNVMGFFAGNEVTNNKSNTDASPFVKASVRDMKAYIKEKGYRQIPVGYATNDDEYVRDQLADYFNCGPAEDSVDFWGYNIYSWCGQSSLKISGWDKRTEEYEDYNVPVFFAEYGCNEPSPRKFTEVQALYGDAMTPVFSGGIVYMYFQEANNYGLVKVDKAGKATKLSDFNALETQLGSVTPKGVKMSSYTPANTKARECPAQSDVWKASANLPPKPDQDTCECLRSQLTCVPADNLAEKKYADIFGYICGELGEGGCDGIITDGVNGVYGSYSMCDAEIRLGWALSKYYESQNGASTACDFNRQAKIATPSALNSTCKTKVDAAGGTDGKALGSTGTTSGGSTTSSDKPNAGSCLTPPAGFSTLAVLVASFLGMGMFML
;
A
#
# COMPACT_ATOMS: atom_id res chain seq x y z
N MET A 1 48.31 82.84 -19.20
CA MET A 1 47.81 82.07 -18.05
C MET A 1 46.72 81.12 -18.53
N LYS A 2 46.88 79.83 -18.20
CA LYS A 2 45.84 78.79 -17.98
C LYS A 2 44.89 78.47 -19.15
N PHE A 3 45.10 77.36 -19.88
CA PHE A 3 44.77 75.95 -19.57
C PHE A 3 43.35 75.54 -20.06
N THR A 4 43.34 74.65 -21.06
CA THR A 4 42.50 73.43 -21.24
C THR A 4 40.98 73.54 -21.45
N SER A 5 40.27 72.65 -22.16
CA SER A 5 40.51 71.25 -22.53
C SER A 5 39.72 70.85 -23.80
N ALA A 6 40.29 69.90 -24.55
CA ALA A 6 39.64 69.15 -25.63
C ALA A 6 38.70 68.07 -25.05
N ALA A 7 37.52 67.89 -25.68
CA ALA A 7 36.60 66.80 -25.39
C ALA A 7 36.93 65.61 -26.30
N VAL A 8 37.30 64.48 -25.70
CA VAL A 8 37.43 63.17 -26.36
C VAL A 8 36.15 62.38 -26.11
N ALA A 9 35.46 61.99 -27.18
CA ALA A 9 34.32 61.10 -27.13
C ALA A 9 34.80 59.64 -26.99
N ALA A 10 34.41 58.97 -25.92
CA ALA A 10 34.60 57.53 -25.74
C ALA A 10 33.29 56.79 -26.09
N LEU A 11 33.33 55.94 -27.11
CA LEU A 11 32.29 54.98 -27.45
C LEU A 11 32.28 53.85 -26.41
N GLY A 12 31.26 53.81 -25.57
CA GLY A 12 30.96 52.67 -24.69
C GLY A 12 30.18 51.59 -25.43
N LEU A 13 30.81 50.44 -25.65
CA LEU A 13 30.14 49.20 -26.02
C LEU A 13 29.34 48.69 -24.82
N VAL A 14 28.01 48.82 -24.88
CA VAL A 14 27.10 48.21 -23.91
C VAL A 14 26.88 46.75 -24.30
N SER A 15 27.54 45.84 -23.58
CA SER A 15 27.24 44.41 -23.65
C SER A 15 25.84 44.16 -23.09
N SER A 16 24.89 43.85 -23.97
CA SER A 16 23.55 43.41 -23.62
C SER A 16 23.60 42.01 -23.02
N VAL A 17 23.70 41.92 -21.69
CA VAL A 17 23.43 40.69 -20.94
C VAL A 17 21.94 40.40 -21.08
N SER A 18 21.59 39.41 -21.90
CA SER A 18 20.24 38.88 -21.96
C SER A 18 19.91 38.25 -20.62
N ALA A 19 19.09 38.93 -19.81
CA ALA A 19 18.46 38.32 -18.65
C ALA A 19 17.57 37.18 -19.17
N ALA A 20 18.06 35.94 -19.06
CA ALA A 20 17.21 34.77 -19.16
C ALA A 20 16.11 34.94 -18.11
N ALA A 21 14.89 35.25 -18.54
CA ALA A 21 13.74 35.26 -17.66
C ALA A 21 13.64 33.85 -17.07
N PHE A 22 13.95 33.72 -15.78
CA PHE A 22 13.54 32.57 -14.99
C PHE A 22 12.02 32.52 -15.07
N LYS A 23 11.47 31.78 -16.04
CA LYS A 23 10.09 31.33 -15.94
C LYS A 23 10.04 30.59 -14.62
N LYS A 24 9.39 31.17 -13.61
CA LYS A 24 8.86 30.39 -12.49
C LYS A 24 8.12 29.23 -13.15
N ARG A 25 8.69 28.02 -13.10
CA ARG A 25 7.98 26.81 -13.49
C ARG A 25 6.72 26.83 -12.63
N ALA A 26 5.54 26.82 -13.26
CA ALA A 26 4.29 26.80 -12.53
C ALA A 26 4.30 25.58 -11.58
N ALA A 27 3.56 25.66 -10.48
CA ALA A 27 3.28 24.46 -9.68
C ALA A 27 2.81 23.33 -10.62
N THR A 28 3.22 22.10 -10.31
CA THR A 28 2.82 20.91 -11.07
C THR A 28 1.30 20.84 -11.15
N ASP A 29 0.77 20.59 -12.35
CA ASP A 29 -0.67 20.52 -12.57
C ASP A 29 -1.22 19.21 -11.99
N PRO A 30 -2.02 19.22 -10.89
CA PRO A 30 -2.42 17.98 -10.23
C PRO A 30 -3.05 16.98 -11.19
N ILE A 31 -2.77 15.70 -10.98
CA ILE A 31 -3.38 14.63 -11.77
C ILE A 31 -4.77 14.29 -11.20
N VAL A 32 -5.74 14.09 -12.10
CA VAL A 32 -7.11 13.67 -11.78
C VAL A 32 -7.50 12.45 -12.63
N VAL A 33 -8.44 11.66 -12.12
CA VAL A 33 -9.01 10.50 -12.80
C VAL A 33 -10.32 10.90 -13.49
N LYS A 34 -10.51 10.45 -14.73
CA LYS A 34 -11.80 10.46 -15.42
C LYS A 34 -11.95 9.16 -16.20
N GLY A 35 -12.89 8.30 -15.80
CA GLY A 35 -13.00 6.94 -16.33
C GLY A 35 -11.68 6.19 -16.20
N SER A 36 -11.31 5.43 -17.23
CA SER A 36 -10.06 4.65 -17.28
C SER A 36 -8.78 5.43 -17.62
N LYS A 37 -8.77 6.76 -17.48
CA LYS A 37 -7.60 7.60 -17.86
C LYS A 37 -7.27 8.66 -16.82
N PHE A 38 -5.98 8.98 -16.72
CA PHE A 38 -5.46 10.10 -15.95
C PHE A 38 -5.32 11.37 -16.80
N PHE A 39 -5.56 12.53 -16.19
CA PHE A 39 -5.42 13.82 -16.85
C PHE A 39 -4.77 14.84 -15.94
N HIS A 40 -3.99 15.74 -16.52
CA HIS A 40 -3.62 16.99 -15.89
C HIS A 40 -4.87 17.86 -15.67
N LYS A 41 -5.13 18.27 -14.43
CA LYS A 41 -6.38 18.94 -14.03
C LYS A 41 -6.67 20.21 -14.81
N ASN A 42 -5.66 21.07 -15.00
CA ASN A 42 -5.83 22.39 -15.59
C ASN A 42 -5.65 22.36 -17.12
N SER A 43 -4.64 21.66 -17.64
CA SER A 43 -4.40 21.59 -19.10
C SER A 43 -5.31 20.60 -19.83
N GLY A 44 -5.87 19.63 -19.10
CA GLY A 44 -6.71 18.56 -19.63
C GLY A 44 -5.99 17.58 -20.54
N GLU A 45 -4.65 17.62 -20.63
CA GLU A 45 -3.89 16.60 -21.35
C GLU A 45 -3.94 15.26 -20.61
N GLN A 46 -4.09 14.16 -21.36
CA GLN A 46 -3.94 12.83 -20.77
C GLN A 46 -2.53 12.65 -20.24
N PHE A 47 -2.43 12.12 -19.02
CA PHE A 47 -1.17 11.80 -18.38
C PHE A 47 -0.82 10.32 -18.59
N PHE A 48 0.35 10.06 -19.15
CA PHE A 48 0.96 8.73 -19.20
C PHE A 48 2.17 8.72 -18.26
N MET A 49 2.26 7.70 -17.42
CA MET A 49 3.36 7.51 -16.48
C MET A 49 4.60 7.04 -17.23
N ASN A 50 5.68 7.81 -17.15
CA ASN A 50 7.05 7.36 -17.41
C ASN A 50 7.74 7.28 -16.05
N GLY A 51 7.51 6.17 -15.35
CA GLY A 51 7.83 6.05 -13.94
C GLY A 51 9.14 5.33 -13.64
N VAL A 52 9.72 5.60 -12.47
CA VAL A 52 10.82 4.80 -11.88
C VAL A 52 10.56 4.55 -10.39
N ALA A 53 10.70 3.30 -9.95
CA ALA A 53 10.67 2.94 -8.54
C ALA A 53 11.90 3.53 -7.81
N TYR A 54 11.67 4.33 -6.76
CA TYR A 54 12.70 5.13 -6.09
C TYR A 54 12.60 4.92 -4.58
N GLN A 55 13.26 3.87 -4.07
CA GLN A 55 13.38 3.58 -2.64
C GLN A 55 14.83 3.23 -2.33
N THR A 56 15.42 3.90 -1.33
CA THR A 56 16.81 3.66 -0.94
C THR A 56 16.91 2.36 -0.14
N ASP A 57 17.85 1.50 -0.52
CA ASP A 57 18.19 0.29 0.23
C ASP A 57 18.84 0.60 1.58
N LEU A 58 18.60 -0.27 2.57
CA LEU A 58 19.22 -0.15 3.90
C LEU A 58 20.75 -0.28 3.85
N SER A 59 21.33 -0.98 2.86
CA SER A 59 22.80 -1.11 2.76
C SER A 59 23.53 0.18 2.38
N LEU A 60 22.79 1.21 1.94
CA LEU A 60 23.32 2.52 1.57
C LEU A 60 23.40 3.50 2.76
N VAL A 61 22.86 3.14 3.93
CA VAL A 61 22.83 4.00 5.12
C VAL A 61 23.44 3.32 6.34
N ASP A 62 23.74 4.10 7.37
CA ASP A 62 24.00 3.55 8.71
C ASP A 62 22.66 3.25 9.40
N THR A 63 22.29 1.97 9.45
CA THR A 63 21.03 1.53 10.07
C THR A 63 20.97 1.79 11.57
N SER A 64 22.10 2.09 12.23
CA SER A 64 22.11 2.47 13.66
C SER A 64 21.58 3.89 13.91
N GLU A 65 21.49 4.72 12.87
CA GLU A 65 20.92 6.06 12.93
C GLU A 65 19.40 6.08 12.67
N LEU A 66 18.81 4.93 12.29
CA LEU A 66 17.37 4.82 12.11
C LEU A 66 16.64 4.82 13.46
N PRO A 67 15.47 5.46 13.56
CA PRO A 67 14.59 5.34 14.72
C PRO A 67 14.33 3.87 15.09
N ALA A 68 14.17 3.60 16.39
CA ALA A 68 13.88 2.25 16.86
C ALA A 68 12.62 1.69 16.18
N GLY A 69 12.74 0.51 15.58
CA GLY A 69 11.65 -0.16 14.86
C GLY A 69 11.51 0.23 13.39
N GLN A 70 12.18 1.28 12.90
CA GLN A 70 12.15 1.67 11.50
C GLN A 70 12.98 0.71 10.64
N GLN A 71 12.35 0.14 9.60
CA GLN A 71 12.94 -0.88 8.71
C GLN A 71 13.13 -0.39 7.27
N PHE A 72 13.16 0.92 7.05
CA PHE A 72 13.28 1.53 5.73
C PHE A 72 13.99 2.88 5.81
N VAL A 73 14.44 3.38 4.66
CA VAL A 73 14.97 4.75 4.50
C VAL A 73 14.00 5.53 3.65
N ASP A 74 13.51 6.68 4.13
CA ASP A 74 12.71 7.59 3.31
C ASP A 74 13.62 8.40 2.37
N PRO A 75 13.61 8.11 1.05
CA PRO A 75 14.50 8.77 0.10
C PRO A 75 14.10 10.24 -0.14
N LEU A 76 12.92 10.67 0.29
CA LEU A 76 12.42 12.04 0.14
C LEU A 76 12.85 12.97 1.28
N THR A 77 13.50 12.43 2.32
CA THR A 77 14.03 13.22 3.45
C THR A 77 15.51 13.59 3.28
N ASP A 78 16.23 12.91 2.38
CA ASP A 78 17.62 13.21 2.07
C ASP A 78 17.72 14.19 0.89
N ILE A 79 17.90 15.46 1.23
CA ILE A 79 17.98 16.56 0.26
C ILE A 79 19.17 16.41 -0.68
N GLU A 80 20.31 15.91 -0.20
CA GLU A 80 21.52 15.81 -1.02
C GLU A 80 21.40 14.64 -2.01
N SER A 81 20.81 13.52 -1.59
CA SER A 81 20.42 12.46 -2.53
C SER A 81 19.41 12.96 -3.56
N CYS A 82 18.37 13.71 -3.16
CA CYS A 82 17.42 14.28 -4.13
C CYS A 82 18.07 15.24 -5.13
N LYS A 83 18.98 16.12 -4.69
CA LYS A 83 19.73 17.02 -5.60
C LYS A 83 20.60 16.26 -6.59
N ARG A 84 21.16 15.13 -6.18
CA ARG A 84 21.95 14.25 -7.04
C ARG A 84 21.07 13.50 -8.04
N ASP A 85 19.95 12.97 -7.58
CA ASP A 85 19.17 11.97 -8.33
C ASP A 85 18.09 12.59 -9.23
N VAL A 86 17.48 13.71 -8.85
CA VAL A 86 16.46 14.39 -9.67
C VAL A 86 16.96 14.75 -11.08
N PRO A 87 18.18 15.30 -11.27
CA PRO A 87 18.71 15.54 -12.62
C PRO A 87 18.90 14.26 -13.44
N LEU A 88 19.16 13.12 -12.80
CA LEU A 88 19.28 11.83 -13.47
C LEU A 88 17.91 11.26 -13.85
N LEU A 89 16.90 11.45 -13.00
CA LEU A 89 15.50 11.14 -13.32
C LEU A 89 14.97 11.99 -14.48
N GLU A 90 15.29 13.30 -14.51
CA GLU A 90 14.96 14.17 -15.65
C GLU A 90 15.63 13.70 -16.94
N ALA A 91 16.91 13.28 -16.87
CA ALA A 91 17.63 12.74 -18.02
C ALA A 91 16.99 11.44 -18.56
N LEU A 92 16.40 10.61 -17.68
CA LEU A 92 15.63 9.43 -18.09
C LEU A 92 14.27 9.74 -18.74
N HIS A 93 13.86 11.01 -18.81
CA HIS A 93 12.48 11.42 -19.15
C HIS A 93 11.43 10.91 -18.14
N THR A 94 11.85 10.68 -16.89
CA THR A 94 10.96 10.27 -15.81
C THR A 94 10.03 11.41 -15.46
N ASN A 95 8.73 11.13 -15.37
CA ASN A 95 7.73 12.10 -14.90
C ASN A 95 7.03 11.64 -13.62
N LEU A 96 7.35 10.46 -13.09
CA LEU A 96 6.77 9.95 -11.85
C LEU A 96 7.77 9.05 -11.12
N ILE A 97 7.80 9.11 -9.80
CA ILE A 97 8.47 8.11 -8.97
C ILE A 97 7.46 7.36 -8.11
N ARG A 98 7.71 6.07 -7.88
CA ARG A 98 7.04 5.30 -6.84
C ARG A 98 7.93 5.20 -5.61
N VAL A 99 7.38 5.57 -4.45
CA VAL A 99 8.03 5.39 -3.14
C VAL A 99 7.21 4.41 -2.31
N TYR A 100 7.88 3.39 -1.76
CA TYR A 100 7.23 2.27 -1.05
C TYR A 100 7.09 2.52 0.45
N ALA A 101 7.91 3.42 1.01
CA ALA A 101 7.82 3.81 2.41
C ALA A 101 8.39 5.22 2.62
N ILE A 102 7.65 6.05 3.35
CA ILE A 102 8.07 7.39 3.79
C ILE A 102 8.06 7.50 5.33
N ASP A 103 8.82 8.44 5.86
CA ASP A 103 8.88 8.78 7.28
C ASP A 103 7.93 9.97 7.53
N THR A 104 6.80 9.71 8.18
CA THR A 104 5.76 10.72 8.43
C THR A 104 6.20 11.77 9.45
N THR A 105 7.29 11.54 10.19
CA THR A 105 7.81 12.45 11.22
C THR A 105 8.77 13.51 10.68
N LYS A 106 9.46 13.25 9.56
CA LYS A 106 10.44 14.16 8.94
C LYS A 106 9.86 14.96 7.78
N SER A 107 10.40 16.14 7.44
CA SER A 107 9.89 16.93 6.31
C SER A 107 10.44 16.45 4.97
N GLN A 108 9.56 16.28 3.97
CA GLN A 108 9.90 16.02 2.57
C GLN A 108 9.85 17.29 1.70
N ASP A 109 9.64 18.48 2.29
CA ASP A 109 9.32 19.71 1.53
C ASP A 109 10.37 20.05 0.45
N ALA A 110 11.66 19.93 0.80
CA ALA A 110 12.74 20.28 -0.11
C ALA A 110 12.85 19.31 -1.30
N CYS A 111 12.75 18.00 -1.05
CA CYS A 111 12.79 17.01 -2.13
C CYS A 111 11.54 17.05 -3.00
N MET A 112 10.35 17.17 -2.39
CA MET A 112 9.09 17.33 -3.13
C MET A 112 9.09 18.58 -4.01
N LYS A 113 9.73 19.65 -3.54
CA LYS A 113 9.95 20.84 -4.36
C LYS A 113 10.88 20.56 -5.55
N LEU A 114 12.01 19.87 -5.35
CA LEU A 114 12.92 19.52 -6.45
C LEU A 114 12.22 18.65 -7.49
N LEU A 115 11.45 17.66 -7.06
CA LEU A 115 10.64 16.81 -7.93
C LEU A 115 9.59 17.63 -8.69
N SER A 116 8.83 18.48 -8.01
CA SER A 116 7.84 19.35 -8.66
C SER A 116 8.49 20.35 -9.62
N ASP A 117 9.64 20.92 -9.27
CA ASP A 117 10.40 21.82 -10.14
C ASP A 117 10.95 21.08 -11.38
N ALA A 118 11.12 19.75 -11.31
CA ALA A 118 11.47 18.89 -12.43
C ALA A 118 10.25 18.41 -13.25
N GLY A 119 9.03 18.59 -12.73
CA GLY A 119 7.81 18.05 -13.32
C GLY A 119 7.57 16.56 -13.01
N ILE A 120 8.18 16.06 -11.93
CA ILE A 120 8.10 14.67 -11.47
C ILE A 120 7.04 14.54 -10.37
N TYR A 121 6.09 13.64 -10.59
CA TYR A 121 5.04 13.25 -9.66
C TYR A 121 5.51 12.13 -8.71
N VAL A 122 4.77 11.95 -7.61
CA VAL A 122 4.98 10.87 -6.65
C VAL A 122 3.70 10.06 -6.52
N ILE A 123 3.81 8.74 -6.66
CA ILE A 123 2.84 7.78 -6.14
C ILE A 123 3.47 7.10 -4.93
N ALA A 124 2.75 7.04 -3.82
CA ALA A 124 3.30 6.53 -2.55
C ALA A 124 2.48 5.36 -2.03
N ASP A 125 3.14 4.31 -1.58
CA ASP A 125 2.50 3.27 -0.79
C ASP A 125 2.21 3.81 0.63
N LEU A 126 1.04 3.48 1.17
CA LEU A 126 0.62 3.95 2.50
C LEU A 126 1.24 3.11 3.64
N SER A 127 1.56 1.86 3.35
CA SER A 127 2.23 0.95 4.27
C SER A 127 3.73 1.23 4.43
N GLU A 128 4.36 0.46 5.31
CA GLU A 128 5.81 0.28 5.36
C GLU A 128 6.13 -1.15 5.80
N PRO A 129 7.39 -1.62 5.63
CA PRO A 129 7.81 -2.89 6.19
C PRO A 129 7.54 -2.93 7.70
N GLY A 130 6.83 -3.97 8.16
CA GLY A 130 6.41 -4.14 9.55
C GLY A 130 5.06 -3.49 9.90
N LEU A 131 4.51 -2.64 9.05
CA LEU A 131 3.21 -1.98 9.27
C LEU A 131 2.38 -1.98 7.97
N SER A 132 1.92 -3.17 7.61
CA SER A 132 1.11 -3.49 6.44
C SER A 132 0.08 -4.58 6.76
N VAL A 133 -0.91 -4.77 5.90
CA VAL A 133 -1.82 -5.92 5.99
C VAL A 133 -0.99 -7.20 5.83
N ASN A 134 -0.90 -7.99 6.90
CA ASN A 134 -0.19 -9.26 6.88
C ASN A 134 -1.02 -10.31 6.14
N ARG A 135 -0.54 -10.78 4.99
CA ARG A 135 -1.26 -11.77 4.16
C ARG A 135 -1.54 -13.10 4.86
N ASP A 136 -0.73 -13.49 5.86
CA ASP A 136 -0.86 -14.77 6.57
C ASP A 136 -1.80 -14.69 7.78
N ALA A 137 -2.08 -13.47 8.26
CA ALA A 137 -2.97 -13.20 9.38
C ALA A 137 -3.60 -11.80 9.19
N PRO A 138 -4.47 -11.65 8.19
CA PRO A 138 -4.87 -10.33 7.71
C PRO A 138 -5.81 -9.65 8.72
N VAL A 139 -5.49 -8.39 8.99
CA VAL A 139 -6.27 -7.49 9.84
C VAL A 139 -6.30 -6.11 9.21
N TRP A 140 -7.34 -5.36 9.52
CA TRP A 140 -7.43 -3.93 9.25
C TRP A 140 -7.77 -3.27 10.57
N ASP A 141 -6.73 -2.87 11.29
CA ASP A 141 -6.81 -2.36 12.65
C ASP A 141 -6.39 -0.90 12.74
N HIS A 142 -6.44 -0.38 13.95
CA HIS A 142 -6.19 1.03 14.21
C HIS A 142 -4.74 1.43 13.94
N HIS A 143 -3.74 0.63 14.31
CA HIS A 143 -2.33 0.88 13.94
C HIS A 143 -2.13 1.05 12.42
N LEU A 144 -2.73 0.18 11.59
CA LEU A 144 -2.64 0.32 10.13
C LEU A 144 -3.37 1.57 9.63
N TYR A 145 -4.54 1.87 10.20
CA TYR A 145 -5.29 3.09 9.86
C TYR A 145 -4.51 4.37 10.21
N GLU A 146 -3.89 4.45 11.39
CA GLU A 146 -3.03 5.58 11.78
C GLU A 146 -1.85 5.74 10.84
N ARG A 147 -1.18 4.62 10.50
CA ARG A 147 -0.08 4.65 9.54
C ARG A 147 -0.51 5.27 8.21
N TYR A 148 -1.61 4.79 7.65
CA TYR A 148 -2.05 5.19 6.33
C TYR A 148 -2.52 6.66 6.33
N THR A 149 -3.27 7.07 7.34
CA THR A 149 -3.73 8.47 7.49
C THR A 149 -2.57 9.43 7.73
N ALA A 150 -1.52 9.03 8.46
CA ALA A 150 -0.33 9.84 8.67
C ALA A 150 0.44 10.09 7.35
N VAL A 151 0.53 9.09 6.47
CA VAL A 151 1.14 9.26 5.13
C VAL A 151 0.31 10.23 4.28
N ILE A 152 -1.03 10.08 4.28
CA ILE A 152 -1.94 10.98 3.56
C ILE A 152 -1.79 12.42 4.09
N ASP A 153 -1.87 12.63 5.39
CA ASP A 153 -1.75 13.96 6.02
C ASP A 153 -0.42 14.62 5.67
N LYS A 154 0.65 13.83 5.58
CA LYS A 154 1.98 14.31 5.24
C LYS A 154 2.09 14.78 3.79
N LEU A 155 1.54 13.99 2.86
CA LEU A 155 1.77 14.15 1.43
C LEU A 155 0.67 14.95 0.71
N GLN A 156 -0.56 15.01 1.22
CA GLN A 156 -1.70 15.59 0.49
C GLN A 156 -1.50 17.05 0.05
N LYS A 157 -0.67 17.80 0.79
CA LYS A 157 -0.38 19.22 0.53
C LYS A 157 0.44 19.47 -0.75
N TYR A 158 1.06 18.45 -1.33
CA TYR A 158 1.87 18.60 -2.54
C TYR A 158 1.05 18.32 -3.79
N ASP A 159 1.06 19.24 -4.75
CA ASP A 159 0.32 19.10 -6.02
C ASP A 159 0.86 17.96 -6.90
N ASN A 160 2.15 17.64 -6.78
CA ASN A 160 2.78 16.53 -7.49
C ASN A 160 2.55 15.15 -6.84
N VAL A 161 1.76 15.04 -5.78
CA VAL A 161 1.31 13.71 -5.29
C VAL A 161 0.14 13.24 -6.14
N MET A 162 0.40 12.22 -6.95
CA MET A 162 -0.56 11.70 -7.92
C MET A 162 -1.57 10.74 -7.28
N GLY A 163 -1.14 9.90 -6.35
CA GLY A 163 -1.98 8.83 -5.83
C GLY A 163 -1.33 8.06 -4.68
N PHE A 164 -2.12 7.18 -4.08
CA PHE A 164 -1.66 6.31 -2.99
C PHE A 164 -1.98 4.83 -3.27
N PHE A 165 -1.04 3.93 -2.98
CA PHE A 165 -1.32 2.49 -2.93
C PHE A 165 -1.72 2.10 -1.51
N ALA A 166 -2.92 1.53 -1.35
CA ALA A 166 -3.41 1.00 -0.07
C ALA A 166 -2.99 -0.45 0.19
N GLY A 167 -2.21 -1.04 -0.72
CA GLY A 167 -1.62 -2.36 -0.60
C GLY A 167 -0.76 -2.68 -1.83
N ASN A 168 0.22 -3.55 -1.63
CA ASN A 168 1.11 -4.06 -2.66
C ASN A 168 1.28 -5.56 -2.48
N GLU A 169 0.77 -6.36 -3.41
CA GLU A 169 0.90 -7.83 -3.45
C GLU A 169 0.58 -8.50 -2.11
N VAL A 170 -0.49 -8.06 -1.45
CA VAL A 170 -0.93 -8.63 -0.18
C VAL A 170 -1.41 -10.05 -0.44
N THR A 171 -2.51 -10.20 -1.17
CA THR A 171 -2.80 -11.47 -1.84
C THR A 171 -1.82 -11.59 -3.01
N ASN A 172 -1.06 -12.68 -3.02
CA ASN A 172 -0.07 -12.95 -4.06
C ASN A 172 -0.19 -14.37 -4.65
N ASN A 173 -1.05 -15.21 -4.09
CA ASN A 173 -1.35 -16.54 -4.62
C ASN A 173 -2.71 -17.03 -4.11
N LYS A 174 -3.14 -18.20 -4.59
CA LYS A 174 -4.44 -18.81 -4.23
C LYS A 174 -4.64 -19.14 -2.73
N SER A 175 -3.57 -19.22 -1.93
CA SER A 175 -3.67 -19.64 -0.53
C SER A 175 -3.99 -18.50 0.44
N ASN A 176 -3.92 -17.24 0.00
CA ASN A 176 -4.11 -16.05 0.84
C ASN A 176 -5.07 -15.01 0.22
N THR A 177 -6.05 -15.48 -0.56
CA THR A 177 -7.06 -14.59 -1.18
C THR A 177 -7.99 -13.95 -0.15
N ASP A 178 -8.12 -14.54 1.04
CA ASP A 178 -8.84 -14.02 2.19
C ASP A 178 -8.22 -12.75 2.80
N ALA A 179 -7.02 -12.34 2.38
CA ALA A 179 -6.44 -11.05 2.75
C ALA A 179 -7.00 -9.86 1.95
N SER A 180 -7.56 -10.10 0.76
CA SER A 180 -8.07 -9.06 -0.14
C SER A 180 -9.20 -8.19 0.46
N PRO A 181 -10.15 -8.70 1.27
CA PRO A 181 -11.17 -7.87 1.94
C PRO A 181 -10.58 -6.79 2.85
N PHE A 182 -9.46 -7.07 3.52
CA PHE A 182 -8.82 -6.11 4.42
C PHE A 182 -8.17 -4.96 3.66
N VAL A 183 -7.55 -5.25 2.51
CA VAL A 183 -7.02 -4.21 1.61
C VAL A 183 -8.17 -3.41 0.97
N LYS A 184 -9.25 -4.07 0.58
CA LYS A 184 -10.41 -3.35 0.01
C LYS A 184 -11.06 -2.43 1.06
N ALA A 185 -11.08 -2.84 2.33
CA ALA A 185 -11.47 -1.95 3.43
C ALA A 185 -10.50 -0.78 3.65
N SER A 186 -9.18 -0.99 3.50
CA SER A 186 -8.22 0.11 3.59
C SER A 186 -8.42 1.13 2.45
N VAL A 187 -8.71 0.67 1.22
CA VAL A 187 -9.10 1.54 0.09
C VAL A 187 -10.33 2.38 0.45
N ARG A 188 -11.42 1.72 0.89
CA ARG A 188 -12.67 2.39 1.33
C ARG A 188 -12.39 3.48 2.36
N ASP A 189 -11.66 3.12 3.40
CA ASP A 189 -11.47 3.97 4.56
C ASP A 189 -10.51 5.13 4.28
N MET A 190 -9.49 4.94 3.43
CA MET A 190 -8.58 6.01 3.02
C MET A 190 -9.24 7.02 2.09
N LYS A 191 -10.08 6.55 1.16
CA LYS A 191 -10.91 7.43 0.32
C LYS A 191 -11.88 8.24 1.18
N ALA A 192 -12.52 7.59 2.16
CA ALA A 192 -13.39 8.26 3.11
C ALA A 192 -12.63 9.31 3.95
N TYR A 193 -11.43 8.99 4.43
CA TYR A 193 -10.59 9.92 5.20
C TYR A 193 -10.20 11.16 4.38
N ILE A 194 -9.71 10.98 3.15
CA ILE A 194 -9.36 12.09 2.24
C ILE A 194 -10.56 13.02 2.03
N LYS A 195 -11.75 12.45 1.85
CA LYS A 195 -12.99 13.21 1.68
C LYS A 195 -13.41 13.94 2.96
N GLU A 196 -13.39 13.26 4.11
CA GLU A 196 -13.77 13.81 5.42
C GLU A 196 -12.89 15.00 5.81
N LYS A 197 -11.59 14.92 5.53
CA LYS A 197 -10.63 15.99 5.81
C LYS A 197 -10.72 17.18 4.84
N GLY A 198 -11.52 17.06 3.77
CA GLY A 198 -11.64 18.09 2.74
C GLY A 198 -10.38 18.27 1.90
N TYR A 199 -9.54 17.24 1.82
CA TYR A 199 -8.32 17.28 1.01
C TYR A 199 -8.63 17.25 -0.49
N ARG A 200 -7.62 17.58 -1.30
CA ARG A 200 -7.65 17.26 -2.73
C ARG A 200 -7.98 15.78 -2.88
N GLN A 201 -8.88 15.45 -3.80
CA GLN A 201 -9.32 14.08 -4.05
C GLN A 201 -8.21 13.30 -4.77
N ILE A 202 -7.17 12.93 -4.00
CA ILE A 202 -6.05 12.12 -4.46
C ILE A 202 -6.55 10.68 -4.56
N PRO A 203 -6.41 10.02 -5.73
CA PRO A 203 -6.91 8.67 -5.92
C PRO A 203 -6.15 7.65 -5.06
N VAL A 204 -6.87 6.62 -4.61
CA VAL A 204 -6.32 5.49 -3.85
C VAL A 204 -6.52 4.19 -4.63
N GLY A 205 -5.46 3.45 -4.87
CA GLY A 205 -5.48 2.21 -5.64
C GLY A 205 -4.70 1.07 -4.98
N TYR A 206 -4.42 0.04 -5.77
CA TYR A 206 -3.74 -1.19 -5.34
C TYR A 206 -2.71 -1.63 -6.38
N ALA A 207 -1.58 -2.17 -5.92
CA ALA A 207 -0.57 -2.81 -6.76
C ALA A 207 -0.62 -4.33 -6.57
N THR A 208 -0.81 -5.08 -7.66
CA THR A 208 -0.92 -6.54 -7.63
C THR A 208 0.26 -7.23 -8.34
N ASN A 209 0.50 -8.51 -8.04
CA ASN A 209 1.43 -9.37 -8.78
C ASN A 209 0.73 -10.07 -9.97
N ASP A 210 1.50 -10.83 -10.77
CA ASP A 210 1.05 -11.57 -11.96
C ASP A 210 0.88 -13.09 -11.72
N ASP A 211 0.34 -13.50 -10.58
CA ASP A 211 0.03 -14.92 -10.35
C ASP A 211 -1.16 -15.38 -11.23
N GLU A 212 -0.91 -16.41 -12.03
CA GLU A 212 -1.87 -16.87 -13.04
C GLU A 212 -3.18 -17.42 -12.47
N TYR A 213 -3.21 -17.85 -11.20
CA TYR A 213 -4.40 -18.44 -10.59
C TYR A 213 -5.34 -17.40 -9.99
N VAL A 214 -4.84 -16.21 -9.67
CA VAL A 214 -5.61 -15.19 -8.94
C VAL A 214 -5.68 -13.82 -9.62
N ARG A 215 -4.87 -13.54 -10.66
CA ARG A 215 -4.81 -12.19 -11.26
C ARG A 215 -6.16 -11.69 -11.79
N ASP A 216 -6.96 -12.56 -12.41
CA ASP A 216 -8.26 -12.17 -12.98
C ASP A 216 -9.24 -11.84 -11.84
N GLN A 217 -9.28 -12.69 -10.81
CA GLN A 217 -10.13 -12.48 -9.64
C GLN A 217 -9.70 -11.25 -8.82
N LEU A 218 -8.40 -10.95 -8.74
CA LEU A 218 -7.89 -9.75 -8.08
C LEU A 218 -8.34 -8.49 -8.83
N ALA A 219 -8.18 -8.45 -10.15
CA ALA A 219 -8.65 -7.32 -10.97
C ALA A 219 -10.17 -7.13 -10.80
N ASP A 220 -10.95 -8.20 -10.90
CA ASP A 220 -12.39 -8.14 -10.72
C ASP A 220 -12.79 -7.68 -9.30
N TYR A 221 -12.17 -8.25 -8.27
CA TYR A 221 -12.53 -8.00 -6.88
C TYR A 221 -12.27 -6.56 -6.45
N PHE A 222 -11.12 -5.98 -6.81
CA PHE A 222 -10.80 -4.61 -6.45
C PHE A 222 -11.58 -3.57 -7.27
N ASN A 223 -12.20 -3.98 -8.38
CA ASN A 223 -13.07 -3.12 -9.17
C ASN A 223 -14.57 -3.30 -8.91
N CYS A 224 -14.97 -4.43 -8.32
CA CYS A 224 -16.39 -4.71 -8.09
C CYS A 224 -16.99 -3.96 -6.90
N GLY A 225 -18.32 -3.97 -6.82
CA GLY A 225 -19.07 -3.42 -5.68
C GLY A 225 -19.23 -1.90 -5.74
N PRO A 226 -19.55 -1.26 -4.61
CA PRO A 226 -19.71 0.18 -4.53
C PRO A 226 -18.42 0.94 -4.88
N ALA A 227 -18.55 2.12 -5.49
CA ALA A 227 -17.40 2.90 -5.95
C ALA A 227 -16.52 3.42 -4.80
N GLU A 228 -17.09 3.55 -3.60
CA GLU A 228 -16.37 3.85 -2.37
C GLU A 228 -15.40 2.73 -1.96
N ASP A 229 -15.75 1.47 -2.23
CA ASP A 229 -14.96 0.29 -1.86
C ASP A 229 -13.97 -0.12 -2.96
N SER A 230 -14.28 0.21 -4.23
CA SER A 230 -13.41 -0.11 -5.36
C SER A 230 -12.22 0.84 -5.46
N VAL A 231 -11.12 0.37 -6.04
CA VAL A 231 -9.93 1.19 -6.30
C VAL A 231 -10.20 2.32 -7.29
N ASP A 232 -9.47 3.43 -7.16
CA ASP A 232 -9.49 4.54 -8.13
C ASP A 232 -8.53 4.32 -9.31
N PHE A 233 -7.56 3.40 -9.17
CA PHE A 233 -6.68 2.90 -10.22
C PHE A 233 -6.12 1.52 -9.87
N TRP A 234 -5.63 0.82 -10.89
CA TRP A 234 -5.07 -0.52 -10.79
C TRP A 234 -3.61 -0.55 -11.25
N GLY A 235 -2.72 -0.92 -10.34
CA GLY A 235 -1.30 -1.11 -10.60
C GLY A 235 -0.98 -2.59 -10.74
N TYR A 236 -0.18 -2.93 -11.74
CA TYR A 236 0.17 -4.31 -12.03
C TYR A 236 1.70 -4.49 -12.12
N ASN A 237 2.28 -5.29 -11.23
CA ASN A 237 3.69 -5.63 -11.23
C ASN A 237 3.88 -6.80 -12.21
N ILE A 238 4.45 -6.53 -13.38
CA ILE A 238 4.54 -7.49 -14.48
C ILE A 238 5.95 -7.55 -15.08
N TYR A 239 6.49 -8.77 -15.09
CA TYR A 239 7.87 -9.05 -15.52
C TYR A 239 7.92 -10.03 -16.70
N SER A 240 6.80 -10.28 -17.38
CA SER A 240 6.72 -11.29 -18.45
C SER A 240 7.42 -10.88 -19.76
N TRP A 241 7.80 -9.61 -19.93
CA TRP A 241 8.60 -9.17 -21.09
C TRP A 241 10.09 -9.19 -20.76
N CYS A 242 10.77 -10.27 -21.18
CA CYS A 242 12.17 -10.50 -20.89
C CYS A 242 13.04 -10.45 -22.17
N GLY A 243 14.10 -9.63 -22.14
CA GLY A 243 15.06 -9.51 -23.23
C GLY A 243 14.45 -9.08 -24.56
N GLN A 244 14.55 -9.95 -25.57
CA GLN A 244 14.04 -9.70 -26.91
C GLN A 244 12.70 -10.41 -27.08
N SER A 245 11.62 -9.67 -26.86
CA SER A 245 10.26 -10.20 -26.83
C SER A 245 9.34 -9.42 -27.78
N SER A 246 8.05 -9.71 -27.71
CA SER A 246 6.96 -9.05 -28.43
C SER A 246 5.68 -9.16 -27.61
N LEU A 247 4.63 -8.40 -27.94
CA LEU A 247 3.33 -8.48 -27.27
C LEU A 247 2.83 -9.92 -27.08
N LYS A 248 2.97 -10.76 -28.11
CA LYS A 248 2.54 -12.17 -28.07
C LYS A 248 3.43 -13.05 -27.22
N ILE A 249 4.75 -12.83 -27.24
CA ILE A 249 5.71 -13.65 -26.49
C ILE A 249 5.62 -13.33 -25.00
N SER A 250 5.46 -12.05 -24.63
CA SER A 250 5.27 -11.63 -23.24
C SER A 250 3.86 -11.87 -22.71
N GLY A 251 2.90 -12.19 -23.58
CA GLY A 251 1.47 -12.25 -23.23
C GLY A 251 0.83 -10.89 -22.97
N TRP A 252 1.51 -9.78 -23.27
CA TRP A 252 0.96 -8.43 -23.08
C TRP A 252 -0.20 -8.12 -24.04
N ASP A 253 -0.33 -8.85 -25.15
CA ASP A 253 -1.54 -8.80 -25.98
C ASP A 253 -2.77 -9.29 -25.19
N LYS A 254 -2.62 -10.37 -24.42
CA LYS A 254 -3.68 -10.88 -23.53
C LYS A 254 -3.95 -9.97 -22.35
N ARG A 255 -2.91 -9.43 -21.71
CA ARG A 255 -3.09 -8.40 -20.69
C ARG A 255 -3.82 -7.17 -21.23
N THR A 256 -3.54 -6.76 -22.46
CA THR A 256 -4.24 -5.62 -23.08
C THR A 256 -5.72 -5.94 -23.27
N GLU A 257 -6.05 -7.10 -23.85
CA GLU A 257 -7.42 -7.59 -24.05
C GLU A 257 -8.21 -7.67 -22.72
N GLU A 258 -7.59 -8.18 -21.66
CA GLU A 258 -8.21 -8.34 -20.33
C GLU A 258 -8.65 -7.00 -19.69
N TYR A 259 -7.92 -5.91 -19.96
CA TYR A 259 -8.19 -4.59 -19.37
C TYR A 259 -8.89 -3.61 -20.33
N GLU A 260 -9.24 -4.02 -21.56
CA GLU A 260 -9.85 -3.15 -22.57
C GLU A 260 -11.14 -2.46 -22.09
N ASP A 261 -11.94 -3.14 -21.27
CA ASP A 261 -13.22 -2.66 -20.72
C ASP A 261 -13.16 -2.31 -19.23
N TYR A 262 -11.96 -2.29 -18.62
CA TYR A 262 -11.77 -1.90 -17.22
C TYR A 262 -12.11 -0.41 -17.03
N ASN A 263 -12.85 -0.07 -15.97
CA ASN A 263 -13.47 1.26 -15.83
C ASN A 263 -12.63 2.28 -15.04
N VAL A 264 -11.48 1.87 -14.51
CA VAL A 264 -10.49 2.73 -13.84
C VAL A 264 -9.13 2.64 -14.55
N PRO A 265 -8.22 3.62 -14.38
CA PRO A 265 -6.92 3.58 -15.04
C PRO A 265 -6.09 2.36 -14.62
N VAL A 266 -5.47 1.71 -15.60
CA VAL A 266 -4.54 0.59 -15.40
C VAL A 266 -3.15 1.00 -15.85
N PHE A 267 -2.11 0.61 -15.13
CA PHE A 267 -0.71 0.84 -15.50
C PHE A 267 0.19 -0.23 -14.91
N PHE A 268 1.41 -0.34 -15.43
CA PHE A 268 2.40 -1.23 -14.81
C PHE A 268 3.02 -0.56 -13.60
N ALA A 269 2.66 -1.04 -12.41
CA ALA A 269 3.18 -0.52 -11.15
C ALA A 269 4.65 -0.91 -10.95
N GLU A 270 5.07 -1.98 -11.61
CA GLU A 270 6.47 -2.36 -11.84
C GLU A 270 6.60 -3.08 -13.19
N TYR A 271 7.67 -2.82 -13.92
CA TYR A 271 8.12 -3.62 -15.06
C TYR A 271 9.65 -3.56 -15.23
N GLY A 272 10.17 -4.43 -16.09
CA GLY A 272 11.58 -4.44 -16.51
C GLY A 272 12.32 -5.68 -16.04
N CYS A 273 11.88 -6.85 -16.52
CA CYS A 273 12.54 -8.14 -16.32
C CYS A 273 14.05 -8.02 -16.56
N ASN A 274 14.86 -8.45 -15.59
CA ASN A 274 16.31 -8.28 -15.65
C ASN A 274 17.08 -9.47 -16.25
N GLU A 275 16.36 -10.49 -16.73
CA GLU A 275 16.95 -11.63 -17.42
C GLU A 275 16.45 -11.70 -18.88
N PRO A 276 17.34 -11.72 -19.89
CA PRO A 276 18.77 -11.49 -19.82
C PRO A 276 19.16 -10.04 -19.49
N SER A 277 20.34 -9.87 -18.90
CA SER A 277 21.00 -8.59 -18.64
C SER A 277 22.13 -8.32 -19.66
N PRO A 278 22.46 -7.07 -20.02
CA PRO A 278 21.77 -5.82 -19.64
C PRO A 278 20.38 -5.73 -20.26
N ARG A 279 19.47 -5.04 -19.57
CA ARG A 279 18.08 -4.87 -20.05
C ARG A 279 18.06 -3.98 -21.28
N LYS A 280 17.24 -4.36 -22.26
CA LYS A 280 17.08 -3.62 -23.53
C LYS A 280 15.90 -2.65 -23.50
N PHE A 281 14.97 -2.82 -22.55
CA PHE A 281 13.74 -2.04 -22.40
C PHE A 281 12.90 -1.92 -23.68
N THR A 282 12.89 -2.96 -24.51
CA THR A 282 12.11 -2.96 -25.78
C THR A 282 10.60 -2.93 -25.55
N GLU A 283 10.16 -3.36 -24.37
CA GLU A 283 8.80 -3.26 -23.87
C GLU A 283 8.26 -1.83 -23.80
N VAL A 284 9.14 -0.82 -23.65
CA VAL A 284 8.76 0.59 -23.66
C VAL A 284 8.07 0.96 -24.97
N GLN A 285 8.58 0.50 -26.12
CA GLN A 285 7.94 0.78 -27.41
C GLN A 285 6.55 0.16 -27.53
N ALA A 286 6.33 -0.99 -26.90
CA ALA A 286 5.01 -1.63 -26.86
C ALA A 286 4.05 -0.87 -25.93
N LEU A 287 4.48 -0.58 -24.71
CA LEU A 287 3.69 0.07 -23.67
C LEU A 287 3.18 1.47 -24.09
N TYR A 288 4.04 2.25 -24.73
CA TYR A 288 3.69 3.59 -25.22
C TYR A 288 3.26 3.61 -26.70
N GLY A 289 3.05 2.44 -27.30
CA GLY A 289 2.59 2.28 -28.68
C GLY A 289 1.06 2.33 -28.83
N ASP A 290 0.60 2.39 -30.09
CA ASP A 290 -0.83 2.50 -30.43
C ASP A 290 -1.66 1.27 -29.96
N ALA A 291 -1.02 0.12 -29.70
CA ALA A 291 -1.70 -1.08 -29.21
C ALA A 291 -2.06 -1.00 -27.71
N MET A 292 -1.20 -0.41 -26.88
CA MET A 292 -1.37 -0.46 -25.42
C MET A 292 -1.86 0.86 -24.82
N THR A 293 -1.51 2.02 -25.39
CA THR A 293 -1.93 3.34 -24.88
C THR A 293 -3.46 3.60 -24.84
N PRO A 294 -4.31 2.91 -25.63
CA PRO A 294 -5.75 2.97 -25.41
C PRO A 294 -6.19 2.40 -24.06
N VAL A 295 -5.45 1.41 -23.52
CA VAL A 295 -5.79 0.65 -22.31
C VAL A 295 -4.92 1.08 -21.11
N PHE A 296 -3.60 1.03 -21.26
CA PHE A 296 -2.65 1.31 -20.19
C PHE A 296 -2.22 2.77 -20.14
N SER A 297 -2.03 3.28 -18.93
CA SER A 297 -1.58 4.65 -18.63
C SER A 297 -0.06 4.75 -18.45
N GLY A 298 0.71 3.89 -19.11
CA GLY A 298 2.17 3.82 -18.98
C GLY A 298 2.61 2.85 -17.87
N GLY A 299 3.78 3.10 -17.27
CA GLY A 299 4.29 2.23 -16.22
C GLY A 299 5.54 2.75 -15.50
N ILE A 300 5.94 2.02 -14.47
CA ILE A 300 7.04 2.34 -13.57
C ILE A 300 8.13 1.26 -13.67
N VAL A 301 9.34 1.64 -14.07
CA VAL A 301 10.48 0.71 -14.12
C VAL A 301 10.96 0.39 -12.70
N TYR A 302 11.17 -0.89 -12.41
CA TYR A 302 11.85 -1.34 -11.20
C TYR A 302 13.34 -1.55 -11.49
N MET A 303 14.30 -0.81 -10.90
CA MET A 303 14.18 0.35 -10.01
C MET A 303 15.38 1.29 -10.18
N TYR A 304 15.37 2.47 -9.54
CA TYR A 304 16.46 3.44 -9.66
C TYR A 304 17.80 2.93 -9.10
N PHE A 305 17.80 2.49 -7.84
CA PHE A 305 19.02 2.11 -7.12
C PHE A 305 19.46 0.69 -7.47
N GLN A 306 20.75 0.50 -7.70
CA GLN A 306 21.36 -0.81 -7.85
C GLN A 306 21.59 -1.47 -6.49
N GLU A 307 20.96 -2.61 -6.31
CA GLU A 307 21.05 -3.45 -5.11
C GLU A 307 21.57 -4.85 -5.46
N ALA A 308 21.52 -5.78 -4.50
CA ALA A 308 21.90 -7.18 -4.72
C ALA A 308 20.97 -7.91 -5.73
N ASN A 309 19.76 -7.37 -5.95
CA ASN A 309 18.74 -7.92 -6.85
C ASN A 309 19.03 -7.67 -8.35
N ASN A 310 20.01 -6.85 -8.70
CA ASN A 310 20.37 -6.50 -10.08
C ASN A 310 19.26 -5.84 -10.91
N TYR A 311 18.46 -4.98 -10.30
CA TYR A 311 17.42 -4.18 -10.99
C TYR A 311 17.76 -2.69 -11.17
N GLY A 312 18.92 -2.23 -10.70
CA GLY A 312 19.23 -0.80 -10.66
C GLY A 312 19.55 -0.17 -12.02
N LEU A 313 19.20 1.11 -12.14
CA LEU A 313 19.65 1.99 -13.21
C LEU A 313 20.93 2.75 -12.82
N VAL A 314 21.07 3.06 -11.53
CA VAL A 314 22.16 3.86 -10.97
C VAL A 314 22.77 3.16 -9.78
N LYS A 315 24.09 3.04 -9.78
CA LYS A 315 24.86 2.59 -8.61
C LYS A 315 25.33 3.81 -7.83
N VAL A 316 24.90 3.90 -6.57
CA VAL A 316 25.35 4.93 -5.62
C VAL A 316 26.37 4.30 -4.68
N ASP A 317 27.53 4.92 -4.52
CA ASP A 317 28.53 4.48 -3.53
C ASP A 317 28.32 5.14 -2.16
N LYS A 318 29.05 4.66 -1.14
CA LYS A 318 28.97 5.21 0.23
C LYS A 318 29.40 6.68 0.35
N ALA A 319 30.11 7.22 -0.64
CA ALA A 319 30.45 8.64 -0.69
C ALA A 319 29.35 9.48 -1.35
N GLY A 320 28.23 8.84 -1.74
CA GLY A 320 27.10 9.48 -2.38
C GLY A 320 27.29 9.70 -3.89
N LYS A 321 28.32 9.12 -4.52
CA LYS A 321 28.53 9.28 -5.97
C LYS A 321 27.62 8.33 -6.74
N ALA A 322 26.77 8.91 -7.59
CA ALA A 322 25.93 8.18 -8.54
C ALA A 322 26.69 7.84 -9.84
N THR A 323 26.61 6.58 -10.27
CA THR A 323 27.16 6.09 -11.54
C THR A 323 26.06 5.42 -12.35
N LYS A 324 25.79 5.94 -13.55
CA LYS A 324 24.85 5.34 -14.51
C LYS A 324 25.31 3.95 -14.92
N LEU A 325 24.41 2.97 -14.93
CA LEU A 325 24.65 1.62 -15.44
C LEU A 325 24.23 1.49 -16.91
N SER A 326 24.49 0.34 -17.53
CA SER A 326 24.07 0.05 -18.92
C SER A 326 22.56 0.23 -19.10
N ASP A 327 21.79 -0.20 -18.11
CA ASP A 327 20.33 -0.20 -18.12
C ASP A 327 19.78 1.23 -18.12
N PHE A 328 20.47 2.18 -17.47
CA PHE A 328 20.13 3.60 -17.55
C PHE A 328 20.14 4.10 -19.00
N ASN A 329 21.23 3.84 -19.72
CA ASN A 329 21.38 4.34 -21.09
C ASN A 329 20.39 3.67 -22.05
N ALA A 330 20.10 2.38 -21.83
CA ALA A 330 19.09 1.65 -22.60
C ALA A 330 17.69 2.24 -22.36
N LEU A 331 17.31 2.47 -21.10
CA LEU A 331 16.02 3.07 -20.76
C LEU A 331 15.88 4.51 -21.26
N GLU A 332 16.90 5.35 -21.06
CA GLU A 332 16.97 6.73 -21.58
C GLU A 332 16.72 6.75 -23.09
N THR A 333 17.37 5.85 -23.84
CA THR A 333 17.20 5.73 -25.29
C THR A 333 15.78 5.32 -25.67
N GLN A 334 15.20 4.33 -24.98
CA GLN A 334 13.86 3.83 -25.30
C GLN A 334 12.78 4.87 -24.97
N LEU A 335 12.83 5.48 -23.78
CA LEU A 335 11.89 6.52 -23.37
C LEU A 335 12.00 7.78 -24.24
N GLY A 336 13.20 8.17 -24.66
CA GLY A 336 13.41 9.28 -25.59
C GLY A 336 12.87 9.03 -27.01
N SER A 337 12.55 7.77 -27.36
CA SER A 337 12.06 7.39 -28.69
C SER A 337 10.53 7.28 -28.79
N VAL A 338 9.82 7.31 -27.66
CA VAL A 338 8.35 7.14 -27.62
C VAL A 338 7.64 8.47 -27.40
N THR A 339 6.43 8.59 -27.95
CA THR A 339 5.56 9.75 -27.74
C THR A 339 4.11 9.25 -27.75
N PRO A 340 3.59 8.80 -26.60
CA PRO A 340 2.25 8.22 -26.53
C PRO A 340 1.19 9.24 -26.95
N LYS A 341 0.22 8.81 -27.76
CA LYS A 341 -0.86 9.66 -28.23
C LYS A 341 -2.01 9.61 -27.24
N GLY A 342 -2.22 10.72 -26.52
CA GLY A 342 -3.33 10.87 -25.59
C GLY A 342 -4.57 11.51 -26.20
N VAL A 343 -5.61 11.61 -25.38
CA VAL A 343 -6.82 12.40 -25.66
C VAL A 343 -6.92 13.60 -24.72
N LYS A 344 -7.70 14.61 -25.09
CA LYS A 344 -8.04 15.73 -24.18
C LYS A 344 -9.18 15.32 -23.25
N MET A 345 -9.07 15.66 -21.96
CA MET A 345 -10.09 15.40 -20.93
C MET A 345 -11.48 15.92 -21.33
N SER A 346 -11.56 17.07 -22.00
CA SER A 346 -12.80 17.68 -22.49
C SER A 346 -13.46 16.90 -23.63
N SER A 347 -12.67 16.22 -24.46
CA SER A 347 -13.16 15.35 -25.55
C SER A 347 -13.36 13.90 -25.11
N TYR A 348 -12.77 13.50 -23.98
CA TYR A 348 -12.85 12.13 -23.50
C TYR A 348 -14.21 11.84 -22.87
N THR A 349 -14.93 10.88 -23.45
CA THR A 349 -16.15 10.31 -22.86
C THR A 349 -15.84 8.86 -22.48
N PRO A 350 -15.83 8.51 -21.18
CA PRO A 350 -15.58 7.14 -20.75
C PRO A 350 -16.59 6.18 -21.39
N ALA A 351 -16.10 5.21 -22.16
CA ALA A 351 -16.91 4.11 -22.68
C ALA A 351 -17.03 2.99 -21.63
N ASN A 352 -15.92 2.70 -20.95
CA ASN A 352 -15.82 1.72 -19.88
C ASN A 352 -16.36 2.33 -18.58
N THR A 353 -17.63 2.07 -18.29
CA THR A 353 -18.31 2.63 -17.10
C THR A 353 -18.81 1.55 -16.15
N LYS A 354 -18.97 0.32 -16.64
CA LYS A 354 -19.42 -0.81 -15.82
C LYS A 354 -18.26 -1.30 -14.95
N ALA A 355 -18.48 -1.33 -13.64
CA ALA A 355 -17.60 -2.01 -12.70
C ALA A 355 -17.62 -3.53 -12.92
N ARG A 356 -16.52 -4.21 -12.62
CA ARG A 356 -16.46 -5.68 -12.64
C ARG A 356 -17.45 -6.29 -11.66
N GLU A 357 -17.80 -7.55 -11.91
CA GLU A 357 -18.62 -8.33 -10.98
C GLU A 357 -17.69 -8.96 -9.94
N CYS A 358 -18.13 -9.04 -8.68
CA CYS A 358 -17.29 -9.65 -7.66
C CYS A 358 -17.12 -11.15 -7.95
N PRO A 359 -15.90 -11.70 -7.91
CA PRO A 359 -15.69 -13.12 -8.17
C PRO A 359 -16.47 -13.99 -7.18
N ALA A 360 -17.08 -15.05 -7.68
CA ALA A 360 -17.70 -16.06 -6.82
C ALA A 360 -16.64 -16.81 -6.02
N GLN A 361 -16.98 -17.19 -4.79
CA GLN A 361 -16.10 -18.02 -3.97
C GLN A 361 -15.89 -19.40 -4.60
N SER A 362 -14.67 -19.90 -4.47
CA SER A 362 -14.22 -21.19 -5.00
C SER A 362 -13.02 -21.71 -4.19
N ASP A 363 -12.49 -22.87 -4.58
CA ASP A 363 -11.26 -23.41 -3.96
C ASP A 363 -10.03 -22.51 -4.17
N VAL A 364 -10.07 -21.63 -5.18
CA VAL A 364 -8.99 -20.69 -5.52
C VAL A 364 -9.26 -19.30 -4.94
N TRP A 365 -10.51 -18.85 -4.99
CA TRP A 365 -10.91 -17.50 -4.58
C TRP A 365 -11.78 -17.54 -3.32
N LYS A 366 -11.25 -17.04 -2.21
CA LYS A 366 -11.92 -17.10 -0.91
C LYS A 366 -12.32 -15.73 -0.37
N ALA A 367 -11.95 -14.62 -1.01
CA ALA A 367 -12.28 -13.29 -0.50
C ALA A 367 -13.80 -13.06 -0.45
N SER A 368 -14.32 -12.76 0.74
CA SER A 368 -15.71 -12.31 0.92
C SER A 368 -15.91 -10.88 0.40
N ALA A 369 -17.08 -10.60 -0.18
CA ALA A 369 -17.48 -9.23 -0.53
C ALA A 369 -17.85 -8.36 0.69
N ASN A 370 -18.22 -8.97 1.83
CA ASN A 370 -18.36 -8.24 3.09
C ASN A 370 -16.96 -7.85 3.59
N LEU A 371 -16.78 -6.57 3.90
CA LEU A 371 -15.50 -5.99 4.31
C LEU A 371 -15.45 -5.76 5.83
N PRO A 372 -14.26 -5.77 6.46
CA PRO A 372 -14.13 -5.47 7.88
C PRO A 372 -14.59 -4.03 8.21
N PRO A 373 -15.02 -3.78 9.47
CA PRO A 373 -15.42 -2.45 9.90
C PRO A 373 -14.24 -1.46 9.85
N LYS A 374 -14.57 -0.18 9.71
CA LYS A 374 -13.57 0.90 9.83
C LYS A 374 -13.00 0.93 11.26
N PRO A 375 -11.68 1.01 11.44
CA PRO A 375 -11.06 1.23 12.74
C PRO A 375 -11.61 2.48 13.46
N ASP A 376 -12.01 2.31 14.72
CA ASP A 376 -12.57 3.37 15.59
C ASP A 376 -11.85 3.32 16.94
N GLN A 377 -10.82 4.17 17.07
CA GLN A 377 -9.97 4.24 18.26
C GLN A 377 -10.77 4.51 19.53
N ASP A 378 -11.76 5.42 19.48
CA ASP A 378 -12.58 5.74 20.64
C ASP A 378 -13.33 4.49 21.12
N THR A 379 -13.89 3.69 20.20
CA THR A 379 -14.58 2.44 20.57
C THR A 379 -13.61 1.44 21.19
N CYS A 380 -12.40 1.33 20.66
CA CYS A 380 -11.36 0.45 21.20
C CYS A 380 -10.85 0.88 22.57
N GLU A 381 -10.69 2.18 22.83
CA GLU A 381 -10.30 2.70 24.14
C GLU A 381 -11.43 2.58 25.17
N CYS A 382 -12.68 2.79 24.73
CA CYS A 382 -13.85 2.50 25.57
C CYS A 382 -13.88 1.02 25.98
N LEU A 383 -13.60 0.09 25.07
CA LEU A 383 -13.46 -1.33 25.40
C LEU A 383 -12.28 -1.57 26.35
N ARG A 384 -11.10 -1.01 26.06
CA ARG A 384 -9.88 -1.16 26.87
C ARG A 384 -10.14 -0.81 28.34
N SER A 385 -10.92 0.24 28.59
CA SER A 385 -11.30 0.67 29.94
C SER A 385 -12.18 -0.33 30.72
N GLN A 386 -12.78 -1.31 30.05
CA GLN A 386 -13.66 -2.32 30.63
C GLN A 386 -12.98 -3.67 30.86
N LEU A 387 -11.75 -3.86 30.37
CA LEU A 387 -11.06 -5.15 30.45
C LEU A 387 -10.71 -5.48 31.91
N THR A 388 -10.94 -6.74 32.30
CA THR A 388 -10.68 -7.27 33.65
C THR A 388 -9.37 -8.05 33.71
N CYS A 389 -8.84 -8.48 32.57
CA CYS A 389 -7.53 -9.09 32.43
C CYS A 389 -6.86 -8.56 31.16
N VAL A 390 -5.62 -8.09 31.26
CA VAL A 390 -4.89 -7.46 30.16
C VAL A 390 -3.50 -8.07 30.00
N PRO A 391 -2.87 -7.96 28.82
CA PRO A 391 -1.48 -8.36 28.65
C PRO A 391 -0.56 -7.67 29.65
N ALA A 392 0.51 -8.35 30.04
CA ALA A 392 1.58 -7.74 30.83
C ALA A 392 2.25 -6.61 30.01
N ASP A 393 2.78 -5.61 30.72
CA ASP A 393 3.44 -4.48 30.06
C ASP A 393 4.62 -4.96 29.21
N ASN A 394 4.71 -4.48 27.96
CA ASN A 394 5.75 -4.85 26.99
C ASN A 394 5.78 -6.35 26.63
N LEU A 395 4.65 -7.07 26.73
CA LEU A 395 4.56 -8.42 26.18
C LEU A 395 4.84 -8.37 24.66
N ALA A 396 5.82 -9.13 24.20
CA ALA A 396 6.17 -9.16 22.79
C ALA A 396 5.00 -9.74 21.95
N GLU A 397 4.61 -9.05 20.88
CA GLU A 397 3.47 -9.43 20.02
C GLU A 397 3.54 -10.88 19.49
N LYS A 398 4.75 -11.39 19.25
CA LYS A 398 4.96 -12.81 18.86
C LYS A 398 4.42 -13.83 19.87
N LYS A 399 4.11 -13.41 21.11
CA LYS A 399 3.48 -14.23 22.15
C LYS A 399 1.97 -14.17 22.14
N TYR A 400 1.37 -13.20 21.45
CA TYR A 400 -0.07 -13.02 21.44
C TYR A 400 -0.76 -14.22 20.79
N ALA A 401 -0.22 -14.72 19.67
CA ALA A 401 -0.80 -15.85 18.93
C ALA A 401 -0.96 -17.12 19.78
N ASP A 402 0.06 -17.47 20.57
CA ASP A 402 0.01 -18.65 21.46
C ASP A 402 -1.11 -18.53 22.50
N ILE A 403 -1.26 -17.34 23.09
CA ILE A 403 -2.28 -17.06 24.11
C ILE A 403 -3.69 -17.04 23.48
N PHE A 404 -3.84 -16.38 22.33
CA PHE A 404 -5.10 -16.38 21.56
C PHE A 404 -5.55 -17.79 21.21
N GLY A 405 -4.63 -18.59 20.65
CA GLY A 405 -4.94 -19.96 20.23
C GLY A 405 -5.42 -20.83 21.38
N TYR A 406 -4.78 -20.72 22.55
CA TYR A 406 -5.24 -21.40 23.76
C TYR A 406 -6.61 -20.92 24.22
N ILE A 407 -6.79 -19.60 24.40
CA ILE A 407 -8.02 -19.02 24.95
C ILE A 407 -9.21 -19.32 24.05
N CYS A 408 -9.11 -19.06 22.76
CA CYS A 408 -10.24 -19.29 21.85
C CYS A 408 -10.54 -20.80 21.68
N GLY A 409 -9.53 -21.67 21.88
CA GLY A 409 -9.74 -23.11 21.95
C GLY A 409 -10.54 -23.53 23.20
N GLU A 410 -10.22 -22.96 24.36
CA GLU A 410 -10.91 -23.25 25.63
C GLU A 410 -12.31 -22.64 25.71
N LEU A 411 -12.51 -21.43 25.18
CA LEU A 411 -13.82 -20.78 25.13
C LEU A 411 -14.78 -21.48 24.15
N GLY A 412 -14.24 -22.22 23.18
CA GLY A 412 -15.01 -22.98 22.21
C GLY A 412 -15.65 -22.11 21.12
N GLU A 413 -16.53 -22.76 20.34
CA GLU A 413 -17.24 -22.11 19.23
C GLU A 413 -18.06 -20.90 19.72
N GLY A 414 -17.93 -19.77 19.03
CA GLY A 414 -18.57 -18.51 19.41
C GLY A 414 -17.83 -17.70 20.49
N GLY A 415 -16.88 -18.32 21.20
CA GLY A 415 -16.20 -17.72 22.34
C GLY A 415 -15.33 -16.50 22.02
N CYS A 416 -14.91 -16.35 20.77
CA CYS A 416 -14.08 -15.24 20.29
C CYS A 416 -14.74 -14.37 19.20
N ASP A 417 -16.07 -14.44 19.05
CA ASP A 417 -16.82 -13.74 18.00
C ASP A 417 -16.71 -12.22 18.07
N GLY A 418 -16.46 -11.65 19.26
CA GLY A 418 -16.27 -10.20 19.44
C GLY A 418 -15.03 -9.65 18.73
N ILE A 419 -14.03 -10.49 18.43
CA ILE A 419 -12.74 -10.08 17.86
C ILE A 419 -12.35 -10.84 16.58
N ILE A 420 -13.22 -11.72 16.07
CA ILE A 420 -12.95 -12.57 14.92
C ILE A 420 -12.62 -11.76 13.66
N THR A 421 -11.68 -12.24 12.85
CA THR A 421 -11.28 -11.65 11.56
C THR A 421 -11.33 -12.71 10.47
N ASP A 422 -12.49 -12.95 9.88
CA ASP A 422 -12.69 -13.98 8.86
C ASP A 422 -12.91 -13.38 7.48
N GLY A 423 -11.83 -13.26 6.70
CA GLY A 423 -11.87 -12.79 5.32
C GLY A 423 -12.51 -13.78 4.33
N VAL A 424 -12.70 -15.04 4.74
CA VAL A 424 -13.38 -16.06 3.93
C VAL A 424 -14.88 -15.91 4.04
N ASN A 425 -15.42 -15.96 5.25
CA ASN A 425 -16.87 -15.88 5.46
C ASN A 425 -17.39 -14.44 5.55
N GLY A 426 -16.49 -13.45 5.59
CA GLY A 426 -16.87 -12.06 5.75
C GLY A 426 -17.44 -11.76 7.12
N VAL A 427 -16.96 -12.47 8.13
CA VAL A 427 -17.43 -12.36 9.51
C VAL A 427 -16.37 -11.65 10.33
N TYR A 428 -16.75 -10.51 10.89
CA TYR A 428 -15.84 -9.64 11.62
C TYR A 428 -16.43 -9.28 12.97
N GLY A 429 -15.69 -9.49 14.05
CA GLY A 429 -16.10 -9.03 15.36
C GLY A 429 -16.19 -7.51 15.40
N SER A 430 -17.12 -6.97 16.18
CA SER A 430 -17.23 -5.54 16.40
C SER A 430 -16.00 -4.90 17.05
N TYR A 431 -15.04 -5.69 17.53
CA TYR A 431 -13.75 -5.25 18.06
C TYR A 431 -12.56 -5.83 17.27
N SER A 432 -12.82 -6.44 16.10
CA SER A 432 -11.79 -7.01 15.23
C SER A 432 -10.82 -5.95 14.68
N MET A 433 -11.27 -4.69 14.64
CA MET A 433 -10.51 -3.53 14.18
C MET A 433 -9.67 -2.87 15.30
N CYS A 434 -9.75 -3.37 16.53
CA CYS A 434 -8.89 -2.89 17.60
C CYS A 434 -7.49 -3.52 17.52
N ASP A 435 -6.50 -2.83 18.09
CA ASP A 435 -5.13 -3.31 18.09
C ASP A 435 -5.02 -4.69 18.75
N ALA A 436 -4.02 -5.46 18.34
CA ALA A 436 -3.85 -6.84 18.79
C ALA A 436 -3.74 -6.95 20.32
N GLU A 437 -3.17 -5.96 21.00
CA GLU A 437 -3.11 -5.89 22.46
C GLU A 437 -4.51 -5.79 23.10
N ILE A 438 -5.39 -4.94 22.56
CA ILE A 438 -6.77 -4.77 23.06
C ILE A 438 -7.59 -6.03 22.79
N ARG A 439 -7.44 -6.63 21.59
CA ARG A 439 -8.08 -7.91 21.27
C ARG A 439 -7.62 -9.03 22.20
N LEU A 440 -6.33 -9.05 22.56
CA LEU A 440 -5.79 -10.04 23.49
C LEU A 440 -6.34 -9.82 24.90
N GLY A 441 -6.39 -8.57 25.36
CA GLY A 441 -7.01 -8.21 26.63
C GLY A 441 -8.51 -8.55 26.67
N TRP A 442 -9.23 -8.40 25.56
CA TRP A 442 -10.60 -8.86 25.43
C TRP A 442 -10.70 -10.39 25.64
N ALA A 443 -9.89 -11.17 24.93
CA ALA A 443 -9.91 -12.63 25.04
C ALA A 443 -9.52 -13.11 26.45
N LEU A 444 -8.49 -12.49 27.02
CA LEU A 444 -8.06 -12.71 28.41
C LEU A 444 -9.16 -12.42 29.42
N SER A 445 -9.88 -11.30 29.25
CA SER A 445 -11.00 -10.94 30.12
C SER A 445 -12.12 -11.98 30.02
N LYS A 446 -12.44 -12.44 28.80
CA LYS A 446 -13.43 -13.51 28.57
C LYS A 446 -13.05 -14.84 29.20
N TYR A 447 -11.81 -15.25 29.06
CA TYR A 447 -11.32 -16.46 29.72
C TYR A 447 -11.32 -16.32 31.24
N TYR A 448 -10.85 -15.19 31.76
CA TYR A 448 -10.85 -14.92 33.20
C TYR A 448 -12.27 -14.96 33.80
N GLU A 449 -13.25 -14.37 33.11
CA GLU A 449 -14.67 -14.43 33.46
C GLU A 449 -15.21 -15.87 33.41
N SER A 450 -14.89 -16.64 32.37
CA SER A 450 -15.34 -18.03 32.23
C SER A 450 -14.77 -18.95 33.32
N GLN A 451 -13.62 -18.57 33.90
CA GLN A 451 -12.98 -19.23 35.03
C GLN A 451 -13.42 -18.66 36.40
N ASN A 452 -14.56 -17.95 36.46
CA ASN A 452 -15.12 -17.34 37.67
C ASN A 452 -14.16 -16.36 38.38
N GLY A 453 -13.29 -15.68 37.63
CA GLY A 453 -12.36 -14.70 38.19
C GLY A 453 -11.22 -15.30 39.02
N ALA A 454 -10.90 -16.58 38.83
CA ALA A 454 -9.75 -17.22 39.48
C ALA A 454 -8.46 -16.49 39.11
N SER A 455 -7.70 -16.00 40.10
CA SER A 455 -6.49 -15.18 39.84
C SER A 455 -5.45 -15.90 38.97
N THR A 456 -5.38 -17.22 39.06
CA THR A 456 -4.53 -18.06 38.22
C THR A 456 -4.93 -18.08 36.74
N ALA A 457 -6.19 -17.79 36.43
CA ALA A 457 -6.70 -17.77 35.06
C ALA A 457 -6.27 -16.54 34.26
N CYS A 458 -5.86 -15.46 34.92
CA CYS A 458 -5.35 -14.26 34.26
C CYS A 458 -3.81 -14.20 34.18
N ASP A 459 -3.08 -15.02 34.96
CA ASP A 459 -1.62 -14.87 35.08
C ASP A 459 -0.87 -15.26 33.79
N PHE A 460 -1.23 -16.38 33.14
CA PHE A 460 -0.55 -16.89 31.94
C PHE A 460 0.99 -16.92 32.06
N ASN A 461 1.52 -17.41 33.19
CA ASN A 461 2.95 -17.37 33.50
C ASN A 461 3.51 -15.94 33.54
N ARG A 462 2.77 -15.02 34.18
CA ARG A 462 3.02 -13.57 34.26
C ARG A 462 2.99 -12.83 32.90
N GLN A 463 2.36 -13.42 31.89
CA GLN A 463 2.16 -12.77 30.58
C GLN A 463 0.89 -11.93 30.53
N ALA A 464 0.03 -12.03 31.54
CA ALA A 464 -1.14 -11.19 31.70
C ALA A 464 -1.34 -10.81 33.18
N LYS A 465 -2.13 -9.77 33.41
CA LYS A 465 -2.38 -9.18 34.73
C LYS A 465 -3.83 -8.73 34.86
N ILE A 466 -4.35 -8.84 36.08
CA ILE A 466 -5.70 -8.37 36.40
C ILE A 466 -5.75 -6.84 36.27
N ALA A 467 -6.79 -6.35 35.62
CA ALA A 467 -7.12 -4.94 35.48
C ALA A 467 -8.44 -4.62 36.19
N THR A 468 -8.60 -3.37 36.60
CA THR A 468 -9.85 -2.89 37.22
C THR A 468 -10.62 -2.03 36.21
N PRO A 469 -11.83 -2.45 35.81
CA PRO A 469 -12.67 -1.67 34.91
C PRO A 469 -13.02 -0.29 35.48
N SER A 470 -13.09 0.71 34.61
CA SER A 470 -13.56 2.06 34.96
C SER A 470 -15.03 2.26 34.62
N ALA A 471 -15.71 3.22 35.26
CA ALA A 471 -17.08 3.53 34.87
C ALA A 471 -17.12 4.16 33.46
N LEU A 472 -17.95 3.61 32.57
CA LEU A 472 -18.14 4.19 31.23
C LEU A 472 -18.84 5.55 31.32
N ASN A 473 -18.29 6.55 30.64
CA ASN A 473 -19.03 7.79 30.36
C ASN A 473 -20.14 7.53 29.32
N SER A 474 -21.03 8.52 29.12
CA SER A 474 -22.17 8.38 28.20
C SER A 474 -21.77 8.07 26.75
N THR A 475 -20.68 8.65 26.27
CA THR A 475 -20.14 8.41 24.92
C THR A 475 -19.67 6.97 24.77
N CYS A 476 -18.85 6.49 25.71
CA CYS A 476 -18.35 5.12 25.67
C CYS A 476 -19.47 4.11 25.85
N LYS A 477 -20.44 4.37 26.73
CA LYS A 477 -21.60 3.51 26.88
C LYS A 477 -22.33 3.34 25.54
N THR A 478 -22.55 4.44 24.82
CA THR A 478 -23.21 4.40 23.51
C THR A 478 -22.41 3.58 22.49
N LYS A 479 -21.08 3.78 22.41
CA LYS A 479 -20.19 3.05 21.49
C LYS A 479 -20.13 1.55 21.81
N VAL A 480 -19.93 1.20 23.07
CA VAL A 480 -19.88 -0.20 23.53
C VAL A 480 -21.23 -0.88 23.34
N ASP A 481 -22.36 -0.23 23.70
CA ASP A 481 -23.69 -0.79 23.45
C ASP A 481 -23.93 -1.02 21.94
N ALA A 482 -23.50 -0.09 21.08
CA ALA A 482 -23.60 -0.24 19.62
C ALA A 482 -22.72 -1.38 19.07
N ALA A 483 -21.59 -1.67 19.72
CA ALA A 483 -20.73 -2.81 19.40
C ALA A 483 -21.32 -4.15 19.86
N GLY A 484 -22.38 -4.17 20.68
CA GLY A 484 -22.94 -5.41 21.25
C GLY A 484 -22.57 -5.64 22.71
N GLY A 485 -22.23 -4.57 23.44
CA GLY A 485 -21.68 -4.66 24.78
C GLY A 485 -20.19 -5.02 24.75
N THR A 486 -19.60 -5.25 25.93
CA THR A 486 -18.18 -5.66 26.05
C THR A 486 -17.87 -6.98 25.37
N ASP A 487 -18.88 -7.82 25.14
CA ASP A 487 -18.77 -9.09 24.43
C ASP A 487 -18.61 -8.88 22.93
N GLY A 488 -19.08 -7.75 22.43
CA GLY A 488 -19.12 -7.46 21.01
C GLY A 488 -20.15 -8.31 20.28
N LYS A 489 -20.15 -8.21 18.95
CA LYS A 489 -20.98 -9.01 18.07
C LYS A 489 -20.27 -9.34 16.76
N ALA A 490 -20.61 -10.47 16.17
CA ALA A 490 -20.21 -10.78 14.81
C ALA A 490 -20.99 -9.89 13.81
N LEU A 491 -20.25 -9.20 12.94
CA LEU A 491 -20.73 -8.45 11.79
C LEU A 491 -20.64 -9.33 10.53
N GLY A 492 -21.54 -9.15 9.58
CA GLY A 492 -21.49 -9.84 8.27
C GLY A 492 -22.17 -11.22 8.22
N SER A 493 -22.67 -11.74 9.33
CA SER A 493 -23.55 -12.92 9.33
C SER A 493 -24.94 -12.54 8.79
N THR A 494 -25.24 -12.88 7.54
CA THR A 494 -26.64 -12.99 7.09
C THR A 494 -27.26 -14.25 7.67
N GLY A 495 -27.46 -14.26 8.98
CA GLY A 495 -28.36 -15.18 9.65
C GLY A 495 -29.79 -14.65 9.50
N THR A 496 -30.57 -15.30 8.65
CA THR A 496 -32.02 -15.15 8.55
C THR A 496 -32.66 -15.13 9.93
N THR A 497 -33.14 -13.97 10.37
CA THR A 497 -33.97 -13.83 11.56
C THR A 497 -35.36 -14.37 11.25
N SER A 498 -35.57 -15.67 11.47
CA SER A 498 -36.92 -16.21 11.65
C SER A 498 -37.11 -16.62 13.09
N GLY A 499 -37.89 -15.83 13.83
CA GLY A 499 -38.39 -16.20 15.15
C GLY A 499 -39.18 -17.50 15.09
N GLY A 500 -38.79 -18.46 15.92
CA GLY A 500 -39.46 -19.75 16.06
C GLY A 500 -39.17 -20.33 17.44
N SER A 501 -40.20 -20.39 18.27
CA SER A 501 -40.23 -21.01 19.60
C SER A 501 -40.09 -22.54 19.52
N THR A 502 -39.48 -23.13 20.58
CA THR A 502 -39.54 -24.54 21.05
C THR A 502 -38.89 -25.63 20.14
N THR A 503 -38.17 -26.67 20.58
CA THR A 503 -38.05 -27.42 21.85
C THR A 503 -36.80 -28.32 21.78
N SER A 504 -36.28 -28.76 22.92
CA SER A 504 -35.17 -29.71 23.11
C SER A 504 -35.40 -31.13 22.56
N SER A 505 -34.39 -31.72 21.92
CA SER A 505 -34.07 -33.17 21.99
C SER A 505 -32.75 -33.52 21.29
N ASP A 506 -32.08 -34.54 21.82
CA ASP A 506 -30.69 -34.95 21.64
C ASP A 506 -30.19 -35.35 20.23
N LYS A 507 -28.85 -35.16 20.08
CA LYS A 507 -27.81 -35.68 19.15
C LYS A 507 -28.11 -36.98 18.33
N PRO A 508 -27.50 -37.16 17.12
CA PRO A 508 -26.10 -37.63 17.05
C PRO A 508 -25.18 -37.04 15.94
N ASN A 509 -23.88 -37.07 16.28
CA ASN A 509 -22.61 -36.90 15.54
C ASN A 509 -22.57 -37.00 13.99
N ALA A 510 -21.82 -36.07 13.38
CA ALA A 510 -20.66 -36.21 12.47
C ALA A 510 -20.44 -34.82 11.81
N GLY A 511 -19.29 -34.15 11.76
CA GLY A 511 -17.89 -34.50 11.94
C GLY A 511 -17.09 -33.60 10.99
N SER A 512 -16.75 -32.37 11.41
CA SER A 512 -15.78 -31.50 10.72
C SER A 512 -14.87 -30.89 11.77
N CYS A 513 -13.71 -31.52 11.92
CA CYS A 513 -12.66 -31.16 12.85
C CYS A 513 -11.91 -29.96 12.29
N LEU A 514 -11.87 -28.86 13.03
CA LEU A 514 -10.88 -27.79 12.86
C LEU A 514 -9.50 -28.39 13.18
N THR A 515 -8.70 -28.66 12.16
CA THR A 515 -7.29 -28.99 12.34
C THR A 515 -6.50 -27.69 12.57
N PRO A 516 -5.75 -27.55 13.66
CA PRO A 516 -4.74 -26.50 13.76
C PRO A 516 -3.64 -26.77 12.73
N PRO A 517 -3.01 -25.73 12.14
CA PRO A 517 -1.85 -25.96 11.29
C PRO A 517 -0.74 -26.58 12.14
N ALA A 518 -0.42 -27.84 11.85
CA ALA A 518 0.71 -28.53 12.43
C ALA A 518 1.99 -27.88 11.89
N GLY A 519 2.87 -27.40 12.77
CA GLY A 519 4.17 -26.94 12.30
C GLY A 519 5.14 -26.30 13.28
N PHE A 520 5.12 -26.57 14.60
CA PHE A 520 6.28 -26.20 15.43
C PHE A 520 6.47 -27.16 16.62
N SER A 521 7.41 -28.11 16.48
CA SER A 521 8.22 -28.65 17.59
C SER A 521 9.26 -29.63 17.06
N THR A 522 10.49 -29.15 16.80
CA THR A 522 11.73 -29.71 17.37
C THR A 522 12.87 -28.74 17.06
N LEU A 523 13.34 -28.05 18.10
CA LEU A 523 14.59 -27.30 18.11
C LEU A 523 15.67 -28.23 18.67
N ALA A 524 16.76 -28.46 17.93
CA ALA A 524 18.03 -28.86 18.52
C ALA A 524 19.22 -28.42 17.64
N VAL A 525 19.83 -27.33 18.07
CA VAL A 525 21.28 -27.03 18.08
C VAL A 525 22.09 -27.32 16.81
N LEU A 526 22.45 -26.25 16.10
CA LEU A 526 23.83 -26.04 15.62
C LEU A 526 24.10 -24.54 15.41
N VAL A 527 24.98 -24.01 16.23
CA VAL A 527 25.58 -22.69 16.12
C VAL A 527 26.61 -22.74 14.99
N ALA A 528 26.38 -22.02 13.88
CA ALA A 528 27.41 -21.39 13.05
C ALA A 528 26.79 -20.72 11.80
N SER A 529 27.01 -19.40 11.68
CA SER A 529 27.34 -18.69 10.43
C SER A 529 26.45 -18.91 9.19
N PHE A 530 25.47 -18.04 8.92
CA PHE A 530 25.07 -17.74 7.53
C PHE A 530 24.64 -16.28 7.34
N LEU A 531 25.56 -15.52 6.74
CA LEU A 531 25.29 -14.38 5.88
C LEU A 531 24.67 -14.90 4.57
N GLY A 532 23.65 -14.20 4.07
CA GLY A 532 23.21 -14.26 2.66
C GLY A 532 22.36 -15.45 2.27
N MET A 533 21.06 -15.19 2.03
CA MET A 533 20.23 -15.71 0.94
C MET A 533 18.77 -15.38 1.24
N GLY A 534 18.34 -14.18 0.86
CA GLY A 534 16.92 -13.90 0.63
C GLY A 534 16.52 -14.62 -0.65
N MET A 535 15.56 -15.53 -0.54
CA MET A 535 15.04 -16.35 -1.62
C MET A 535 14.40 -15.47 -2.70
N PHE A 536 15.03 -15.49 -3.86
CA PHE A 536 14.37 -15.44 -5.16
C PHE A 536 13.37 -16.60 -5.25
N MET A 537 12.10 -16.30 -5.51
CA MET A 537 11.33 -16.99 -6.54
C MET A 537 10.39 -15.96 -7.17
N LEU A 538 10.48 -15.92 -8.50
CA LEU A 538 9.85 -15.00 -9.44
C LEU A 538 8.34 -14.86 -9.26
#